data_AF-A0A426XRM0-F1
#
_entry.id   AF-A0A426XRM0-F1
#
_cell.length_a   1.000
_cell.length_b   1.000
_cell.length_c   1.000
_cell.angle_alpha   90.00
_cell.angle_beta   90.00
_cell.angle_gamma   90.00
#
_symmetry.space_group_name_H-M   'P 1'
#
loop_
_entity.id
_entity.type
_entity.pdbx_description
1 polymer ?
#
loop_
_entity_poly.entity_id
_entity_poly.type
_entity_poly.pdbx_seq_one_letter_code
_entity_poly.pdbx_strand_id
1 'polypeptide(L)'
;MRSFVVRSVEFALRRRGAASSNRRLFSSDSAPERKVAILGAAGGIGQPLALLMKLNPLVSDLALYDIAGTPGVAADVGHINTRAQVSSSFLRPPLLLDLTLLSTHPFDPVYSVAGYAGEEQLGKALEGSDVVIIPAGVPRKPGMTRDDLFNINAGIVNNPVNSTVPIASEVFKRAGTYDEKKLFGVTTLDVVRAKTFYAGKAKVPVAGLYIWTGHDLSFLCHPTQVRLGKNGVEEVLGLGPLSDYEKEGLENLKPELKASIEKGIRFAKDN
;
A
#
# COMPACT_ATOMS: atom_id res chain seq x y z
N MET A 1 22.03 34.65 -75.56
CA MET A 1 22.32 33.39 -74.84
C MET A 1 21.50 33.39 -73.54
N ARG A 2 20.19 33.10 -73.40
CA ARG A 2 19.18 32.28 -74.10
C ARG A 2 19.60 30.83 -74.35
N SER A 3 19.63 30.03 -73.28
CA SER A 3 19.09 28.65 -73.20
C SER A 3 19.73 27.92 -72.01
N PHE A 4 19.09 27.84 -70.83
CA PHE A 4 19.38 26.77 -69.85
C PHE A 4 18.37 26.62 -68.68
N VAL A 5 17.24 27.36 -68.66
CA VAL A 5 16.31 27.39 -67.50
C VAL A 5 14.89 26.94 -67.85
N VAL A 6 14.73 25.87 -68.63
CA VAL A 6 13.41 25.22 -68.83
C VAL A 6 13.58 23.71 -68.91
N ARG A 7 13.86 23.05 -67.78
CA ARG A 7 13.72 21.59 -67.68
C ARG A 7 13.39 21.05 -66.27
N SER A 8 12.75 21.87 -65.43
CA SER A 8 12.38 21.41 -64.06
C SER A 8 10.98 21.85 -63.60
N VAL A 9 10.14 22.37 -64.49
CA VAL A 9 8.79 22.88 -64.12
C VAL A 9 7.68 21.82 -64.29
N GLU A 10 8.01 20.58 -64.68
CA GLU A 10 7.01 19.53 -64.95
C GLU A 10 7.15 18.30 -64.03
N PHE A 11 7.48 18.51 -62.75
CA PHE A 11 7.42 17.47 -61.72
C PHE A 11 6.62 17.89 -60.47
N ALA A 12 6.01 19.08 -60.48
CA ALA A 12 5.41 19.69 -59.30
C ALA A 12 3.87 19.55 -59.18
N LEU A 13 3.22 18.64 -59.93
CA LEU A 13 1.75 18.61 -59.99
C LEU A 13 1.08 17.22 -60.01
N ARG A 14 1.71 16.19 -59.43
CA ARG A 14 1.03 14.92 -59.11
C ARG A 14 1.54 14.30 -57.80
N ARG A 15 0.95 14.72 -56.68
CA ARG A 15 0.52 13.85 -55.56
C ARG A 15 -0.27 14.68 -54.56
N ARG A 16 -1.60 14.64 -54.71
CA ARG A 16 -2.54 14.84 -53.60
C ARG A 16 -2.28 13.72 -52.59
N GLY A 17 -2.23 14.07 -51.31
CA GLY A 17 -2.19 13.14 -50.19
C GLY A 17 -2.14 13.92 -48.89
N ALA A 18 -3.33 14.23 -48.36
CA ALA A 18 -3.66 14.85 -47.08
C ALA A 18 -2.49 15.12 -46.11
N ALA A 19 -2.26 16.41 -45.81
CA ALA A 19 -1.59 16.82 -44.59
C ALA A 19 -2.50 16.47 -43.39
N SER A 20 -2.43 15.23 -42.94
CA SER A 20 -2.90 14.82 -41.63
C SER A 20 -2.09 15.60 -40.60
N SER A 21 -2.74 16.57 -39.96
CA SER A 21 -2.19 17.25 -38.80
C SER A 21 -1.86 16.18 -37.76
N ASN A 22 -0.57 15.90 -37.55
CA ASN A 22 -0.10 15.11 -36.42
C ASN A 22 -0.46 15.88 -35.15
N ARG A 23 -1.70 15.73 -34.66
CA ARG A 23 -2.02 15.93 -33.24
C ARG A 23 -1.15 14.93 -32.52
N ARG A 24 -0.09 15.43 -31.87
CA ARG A 24 0.54 14.69 -30.77
C ARG A 24 -0.55 14.53 -29.71
N LEU A 25 -1.30 13.44 -29.81
CA LEU A 25 -2.13 12.96 -28.73
C LEU A 25 -1.14 12.52 -27.65
N PHE A 26 -0.85 13.42 -26.72
CA PHE A 26 -0.31 13.03 -25.44
C PHE A 26 -1.38 12.12 -24.81
N SER A 27 -1.19 10.80 -24.91
CA SER A 27 -1.88 9.88 -24.03
C SER A 27 -1.31 10.14 -22.65
N SER A 28 -2.01 10.97 -21.86
CA SER A 28 -1.92 10.86 -20.42
C SER A 28 -2.68 9.58 -20.08
N ASP A 29 -1.99 8.45 -20.02
CA ASP A 29 -2.47 7.43 -19.09
C ASP A 29 -2.38 8.09 -17.72
N SER A 30 -3.49 8.63 -17.24
CA SER A 30 -3.63 9.04 -15.85
C SER A 30 -3.25 7.82 -15.03
N ALA A 31 -2.22 7.93 -14.18
CA ALA A 31 -1.92 6.87 -13.23
C ALA A 31 -3.25 6.49 -12.56
N PRO A 32 -3.61 5.19 -12.52
CA PRO A 32 -4.93 4.80 -12.06
C PRO A 32 -5.12 5.34 -10.64
N GLU A 33 -6.24 6.04 -10.46
CA GLU A 33 -6.67 6.52 -9.15
C GLU A 33 -6.75 5.31 -8.21
N ARG A 34 -6.06 5.39 -7.07
CA ARG A 34 -6.10 4.37 -6.03
C ARG A 34 -6.58 4.98 -4.74
N LYS A 35 -7.66 4.43 -4.22
CA LYS A 35 -8.13 4.73 -2.88
C LYS A 35 -7.48 3.80 -1.86
N VAL A 36 -6.86 4.38 -0.85
CA VAL A 36 -6.26 3.67 0.28
C VAL A 36 -7.04 4.01 1.54
N ALA A 37 -7.55 2.99 2.23
CA ALA A 37 -8.15 3.14 3.55
C ALA A 37 -7.18 2.70 4.65
N ILE A 38 -7.06 3.49 5.72
CA ILE A 38 -6.28 3.17 6.91
C ILE A 38 -7.24 3.03 8.09
N LEU A 39 -7.34 1.82 8.65
CA LEU A 39 -8.17 1.53 9.82
C LEU A 39 -7.31 1.58 11.09
N GLY A 40 -7.59 2.55 11.97
CA GLY A 40 -6.72 2.87 13.12
C GLY A 40 -5.79 4.05 12.86
N ALA A 41 -6.22 5.00 12.03
CA ALA A 41 -5.43 6.13 11.56
C ALA A 41 -5.07 7.15 12.67
N ALA A 42 -5.83 7.19 13.78
CA ALA A 42 -5.53 8.07 14.91
C ALA A 42 -4.52 7.45 15.90
N GLY A 43 -4.20 6.17 15.76
CA GLY A 43 -3.21 5.47 16.59
C GLY A 43 -1.76 5.87 16.29
N GLY A 44 -0.84 5.46 17.18
CA GLY A 44 0.59 5.80 17.07
C GLY A 44 1.29 5.26 15.81
N ILE A 45 0.78 4.19 15.20
CA ILE A 45 1.25 3.69 13.89
C ILE A 45 0.45 4.35 12.75
N GLY A 46 -0.85 4.57 12.95
CA GLY A 46 -1.76 5.09 11.94
C GLY A 46 -1.40 6.49 11.47
N GLN A 47 -1.07 7.41 12.38
CA GLN A 47 -0.76 8.80 12.03
C GLN A 47 0.49 8.94 11.12
N PRO A 48 1.67 8.36 11.47
CA PRO A 48 2.83 8.43 10.56
C PRO A 48 2.58 7.64 9.27
N LEU A 49 1.79 6.57 9.30
CA LEU A 49 1.42 5.85 8.08
C LEU A 49 0.54 6.70 7.16
N ALA A 50 -0.44 7.44 7.71
CA ALA A 50 -1.28 8.36 6.96
C ALA A 50 -0.44 9.45 6.29
N LEU A 51 0.54 10.00 7.01
CA LEU A 51 1.51 10.94 6.46
C LEU A 51 2.30 10.32 5.29
N LEU A 52 2.86 9.11 5.46
CA LEU A 52 3.61 8.44 4.40
C LEU A 52 2.75 8.12 3.17
N MET A 53 1.50 7.72 3.37
CA MET A 53 0.55 7.48 2.27
C MET A 53 0.17 8.77 1.55
N LYS A 54 0.04 9.89 2.27
CA LYS A 54 -0.22 11.23 1.70
C LYS A 54 0.96 11.76 0.86
N LEU A 55 2.17 11.33 1.16
CA LEU A 55 3.38 11.65 0.38
C LEU A 55 3.62 10.69 -0.78
N ASN A 56 2.95 9.54 -0.78
CA ASN A 56 3.09 8.58 -1.86
C ASN A 56 2.48 9.17 -3.13
N PRO A 57 3.19 9.18 -4.27
CA PRO A 57 2.50 9.15 -5.54
C PRO A 57 1.66 7.86 -5.64
N LEU A 58 1.14 7.34 -6.74
CA LEU A 58 0.29 6.13 -6.74
C LEU A 58 -1.02 6.14 -5.93
N VAL A 59 -1.14 6.82 -4.79
CA VAL A 59 -2.33 6.98 -3.95
C VAL A 59 -3.04 8.24 -4.40
N SER A 60 -4.33 8.15 -4.67
CA SER A 60 -5.14 9.29 -5.07
C SER A 60 -6.21 9.69 -4.08
N ASP A 61 -6.73 8.75 -3.31
CA ASP A 61 -7.69 9.03 -2.26
C ASP A 61 -7.24 8.34 -0.98
N LEU A 62 -7.24 9.08 0.13
CA LEU A 62 -6.83 8.57 1.44
C LEU A 62 -8.00 8.66 2.42
N ALA A 63 -8.60 7.52 2.71
CA ALA A 63 -9.62 7.38 3.74
C ALA A 63 -8.97 7.00 5.07
N LEU A 64 -9.05 7.89 6.05
CA LEU A 64 -8.56 7.65 7.40
C LEU A 64 -9.76 7.27 8.27
N TYR A 65 -9.69 6.13 8.94
CA TYR A 65 -10.73 5.67 9.87
C TYR A 65 -10.15 5.38 11.25
N ASP A 66 -10.91 5.70 12.29
CA ASP A 66 -10.65 5.27 13.67
C ASP A 66 -11.96 5.37 14.47
N ILE A 67 -11.99 4.83 15.69
CA ILE A 67 -13.14 4.96 16.59
C ILE A 67 -13.32 6.44 16.98
N ALA A 68 -12.21 7.18 17.17
CA ALA A 68 -12.23 8.58 17.54
C ALA A 68 -10.99 9.34 17.02
N GLY A 69 -11.09 10.67 16.92
CA GLY A 69 -9.95 11.56 16.64
C GLY A 69 -9.53 11.69 15.18
N THR A 70 -10.06 10.86 14.28
CA THR A 70 -9.68 10.82 12.87
C THR A 70 -9.91 12.10 12.06
N PRO A 71 -11.00 12.87 12.26
CA PRO A 71 -11.20 14.13 11.53
C PRO A 71 -10.09 15.15 11.77
N GLY A 72 -9.51 15.18 12.98
CA GLY A 72 -8.34 16.03 13.28
C GLY A 72 -7.10 15.58 12.53
N VAL A 73 -6.81 14.28 12.53
CA VAL A 73 -5.68 13.70 11.79
C VAL A 73 -5.82 13.95 10.29
N ALA A 74 -7.03 13.80 9.74
CA ALA A 74 -7.32 14.08 8.34
C ALA A 74 -7.14 15.55 7.98
N ALA A 75 -7.51 16.48 8.88
CA ALA A 75 -7.25 17.90 8.69
C ALA A 75 -5.74 18.21 8.64
N ASP A 76 -4.98 17.65 9.59
CA ASP A 76 -3.53 17.83 9.66
C ASP A 76 -2.82 17.28 8.41
N VAL A 77 -3.14 16.05 8.03
CA VAL A 77 -2.58 15.39 6.83
C VAL A 77 -3.08 16.08 5.55
N GLY A 78 -4.31 16.58 5.55
CA GLY A 78 -4.93 17.28 4.42
C GLY A 78 -4.24 18.60 4.06
N HIS A 79 -3.62 19.28 5.03
CA HIS A 79 -2.86 20.52 4.79
C HIS A 79 -1.53 20.30 4.07
N ILE A 80 -1.03 19.06 4.00
CA ILE A 80 0.21 18.75 3.31
C ILE A 80 -0.01 18.97 1.82
N ASN A 81 0.85 19.80 1.24
CA ASN A 81 0.83 20.29 -0.14
C ASN A 81 1.20 19.22 -1.17
N THR A 82 0.60 18.04 -1.06
CA THR A 82 0.30 17.15 -2.19
C THR A 82 -1.13 17.46 -2.64
N ARG A 83 -1.51 17.26 -3.90
CA ARG A 83 -2.71 17.86 -4.53
C ARG A 83 -4.08 17.33 -4.02
N ALA A 84 -4.23 17.03 -2.72
CA ALA A 84 -5.45 16.48 -2.17
C ALA A 84 -6.52 17.55 -2.01
N GLN A 85 -7.63 17.37 -2.72
CA GLN A 85 -8.92 17.96 -2.42
C GLN A 85 -9.33 17.61 -0.99
N VAL A 86 -9.33 18.64 -0.17
CA VAL A 86 -9.87 18.61 1.18
C VAL A 86 -11.40 18.59 1.07
N SER A 87 -12.01 17.44 1.34
CA SER A 87 -13.46 17.33 1.56
C SER A 87 -13.77 17.57 3.04
N SER A 88 -13.51 18.78 3.52
CA SER A 88 -14.16 19.25 4.75
C SER A 88 -15.60 19.58 4.37
N SER A 89 -16.58 18.97 5.04
CA SER A 89 -18.02 19.25 4.89
C SER A 89 -18.45 20.64 5.37
N PHE A 90 -17.56 21.64 5.29
CA PHE A 90 -17.80 23.02 5.65
C PHE A 90 -17.94 23.86 4.37
N LEU A 91 -19.11 24.48 4.22
CA LEU A 91 -19.57 25.34 3.11
C LEU A 91 -18.45 25.99 2.27
N ARG A 92 -18.38 25.68 0.97
CA ARG A 92 -17.64 26.51 -0.01
C ARG A 92 -18.56 27.61 -0.57
N PRO A 93 -18.19 28.90 -0.49
CA PRO A 93 -18.86 29.97 -1.23
C PRO A 93 -18.45 29.97 -2.72
N PRO A 94 -19.29 30.46 -3.66
CA PRO A 94 -19.24 30.04 -5.07
C PRO A 94 -18.23 30.76 -5.98
N LEU A 95 -17.29 31.57 -5.48
CA LEU A 95 -16.64 32.60 -6.32
C LEU A 95 -15.13 32.80 -6.10
N LEU A 96 -14.33 31.75 -5.90
CA LEU A 96 -12.87 31.88 -5.93
C LEU A 96 -12.30 31.23 -7.20
N LEU A 97 -11.53 32.01 -7.99
CA LEU A 97 -10.81 31.52 -9.17
C LEU A 97 -9.98 30.27 -8.83
N ASP A 98 -10.12 29.24 -9.66
CA ASP A 98 -9.41 27.98 -9.52
C ASP A 98 -7.93 28.13 -9.91
N LEU A 99 -7.07 28.38 -8.92
CA LEU A 99 -5.61 28.45 -9.08
C LEU A 99 -4.98 27.09 -9.44
N THR A 100 -5.74 25.99 -9.50
CA THR A 100 -5.18 24.66 -9.80
C THR A 100 -4.77 24.48 -11.26
N LEU A 101 -5.17 25.38 -12.17
CA LEU A 101 -4.81 25.31 -13.60
C LEU A 101 -3.35 25.72 -13.92
N LEU A 102 -2.55 26.10 -12.93
CA LEU A 102 -1.18 26.63 -13.12
C LEU A 102 -0.02 25.67 -12.79
N SER A 103 -0.28 24.45 -12.30
CA SER A 103 0.80 23.49 -11.97
C SER A 103 0.96 22.43 -13.07
N THR A 104 2.08 22.45 -13.77
CA THR A 104 2.42 21.55 -14.89
C THR A 104 3.55 20.55 -14.54
N HIS A 105 3.62 20.06 -13.30
CA HIS A 105 4.67 19.12 -12.90
C HIS A 105 4.28 17.64 -13.13
N PRO A 106 5.20 16.78 -13.63
CA PRO A 106 4.88 15.44 -14.12
C PRO A 106 4.85 14.30 -13.07
N PHE A 107 4.68 14.58 -11.76
CA PHE A 107 4.77 13.56 -10.70
C PHE A 107 3.69 13.73 -9.59
N ASP A 108 2.40 13.60 -9.90
CA ASP A 108 1.31 14.02 -8.98
C ASP A 108 0.17 13.00 -8.81
N PRO A 109 -0.07 12.44 -7.60
CA PRO A 109 -1.27 11.60 -7.38
C PRO A 109 -2.18 11.79 -6.16
N VAL A 110 -1.84 12.28 -4.95
CA VAL A 110 -2.85 12.27 -3.85
C VAL A 110 -3.84 13.42 -3.99
N TYR A 111 -5.10 13.12 -4.34
CA TYR A 111 -6.22 14.02 -4.63
C TYR A 111 -7.31 14.12 -3.56
N SER A 112 -7.34 13.35 -2.49
CA SER A 112 -8.28 13.60 -1.37
C SER A 112 -7.83 12.96 -0.07
N VAL A 113 -8.20 13.57 1.05
CA VAL A 113 -8.03 13.01 2.40
C VAL A 113 -9.35 13.20 3.13
N ALA A 114 -9.94 12.10 3.58
CA ALA A 114 -11.18 12.11 4.34
C ALA A 114 -10.99 11.40 5.68
N GLY A 115 -11.46 12.03 6.77
CA GLY A 115 -11.45 11.46 8.11
C GLY A 115 -12.82 10.95 8.50
N TYR A 116 -12.89 9.67 8.88
CA TYR A 116 -14.09 8.98 9.33
C TYR A 116 -13.92 8.57 10.79
N ALA A 117 -14.92 8.86 11.62
CA ALA A 117 -14.93 8.48 13.03
C ALA A 117 -16.27 7.88 13.43
N GLY A 118 -16.24 6.94 14.38
CA GLY A 118 -17.41 6.20 14.83
C GLY A 118 -17.68 4.95 13.98
N GLU A 119 -18.22 3.90 14.61
CA GLU A 119 -18.47 2.60 13.97
C GLU A 119 -19.39 2.72 12.74
N GLU A 120 -20.32 3.67 12.76
CA GLU A 120 -21.27 3.93 11.68
C GLU A 120 -20.62 4.45 10.39
N GLN A 121 -19.40 4.98 10.47
CA GLN A 121 -18.69 5.54 9.32
C GLN A 121 -17.68 4.57 8.70
N LEU A 122 -17.46 3.39 9.30
CA LEU A 122 -16.54 2.38 8.77
C LEU A 122 -16.89 1.99 7.33
N GLY A 123 -18.17 1.77 7.04
CA GLY A 123 -18.63 1.41 5.70
C GLY A 123 -18.25 2.47 4.65
N LYS A 124 -18.39 3.76 4.99
CA LYS A 124 -18.04 4.88 4.10
C LYS A 124 -16.53 4.99 3.87
N ALA A 125 -15.72 4.69 4.90
CA ALA A 125 -14.27 4.67 4.78
C ALA A 125 -13.82 3.56 3.81
N LEU A 126 -14.46 2.39 3.87
CA LEU A 126 -14.10 1.21 3.08
C LEU A 126 -14.64 1.24 1.64
N GLU A 127 -15.79 1.86 1.41
CA GLU A 127 -16.45 1.88 0.10
C GLU A 127 -15.51 2.38 -1.02
N GLY A 128 -15.33 1.55 -2.06
CA GLY A 128 -14.46 1.88 -3.20
C GLY A 128 -12.96 1.85 -2.92
N SER A 129 -12.50 1.34 -1.77
CA SER A 129 -11.06 1.24 -1.46
C SER A 129 -10.38 0.12 -2.24
N ASP A 130 -9.27 0.42 -2.89
CA ASP A 130 -8.43 -0.57 -3.59
C ASP A 130 -7.47 -1.29 -2.64
N VAL A 131 -7.00 -0.57 -1.61
CA VAL A 131 -6.10 -1.10 -0.58
C VAL A 131 -6.62 -0.69 0.79
N VAL A 132 -6.70 -1.66 1.70
CA VAL A 132 -7.05 -1.43 3.11
C VAL A 132 -5.86 -1.82 3.98
N ILE A 133 -5.39 -0.89 4.80
CA ILE A 133 -4.30 -1.10 5.75
C ILE A 133 -4.89 -1.07 7.16
N ILE A 134 -4.58 -2.07 7.99
CA ILE A 134 -5.15 -2.23 9.33
C ILE A 134 -4.03 -2.14 10.39
N PRO A 135 -3.59 -0.92 10.76
CA PRO A 135 -2.73 -0.72 11.94
C PRO A 135 -3.50 -0.75 13.28
N ALA A 136 -4.85 -0.69 13.26
CA ALA A 136 -5.69 -0.61 14.46
C ALA A 136 -5.35 -1.69 15.47
N GLY A 137 -5.08 -1.33 16.72
CA GLY A 137 -4.97 -2.29 17.81
C GLY A 137 -4.36 -1.66 19.04
N VAL A 138 -4.36 -2.44 20.12
CA VAL A 138 -3.97 -1.95 21.43
C VAL A 138 -2.48 -2.21 21.65
N PRO A 139 -1.69 -1.17 21.99
CA PRO A 139 -0.30 -1.38 22.36
C PRO A 139 -0.23 -2.17 23.67
N ARG A 140 0.77 -3.05 23.78
CA ARG A 140 0.99 -3.82 24.99
C ARG A 140 1.30 -2.87 26.16
N LYS A 141 0.49 -2.91 27.21
CA LYS A 141 0.71 -2.14 28.44
C LYS A 141 1.55 -2.95 29.45
N PRO A 142 2.31 -2.29 30.34
CA PRO A 142 2.96 -2.97 31.46
C PRO A 142 1.95 -3.77 32.28
N GLY A 143 2.28 -5.02 32.63
CA GLY A 143 1.39 -5.93 33.34
C GLY A 143 0.43 -6.75 32.47
N MET A 144 0.36 -6.49 31.16
CA MET A 144 -0.47 -7.26 30.22
C MET A 144 0.25 -8.50 29.71
N THR A 145 -0.43 -9.66 29.77
CA THR A 145 0.10 -10.92 29.21
C THR A 145 -0.01 -10.95 27.68
N ARG A 146 0.66 -11.90 27.04
CA ARG A 146 0.54 -12.11 25.59
C ARG A 146 -0.87 -12.57 25.19
N ASP A 147 -1.54 -13.33 26.05
CA ASP A 147 -2.88 -13.84 25.79
C ASP A 147 -3.96 -12.76 25.95
N ASP A 148 -3.82 -11.87 26.93
CA ASP A 148 -4.71 -10.71 27.08
C ASP A 148 -4.63 -9.81 25.84
N LEU A 149 -3.40 -9.54 25.38
CA LEU A 149 -3.16 -8.76 24.17
C LEU A 149 -3.76 -9.44 22.93
N PHE A 150 -3.61 -10.77 22.83
CA PHE A 150 -4.20 -11.55 21.75
C PHE A 150 -5.72 -11.45 21.76
N ASN A 151 -6.40 -11.65 22.89
CA ASN A 151 -7.87 -11.62 22.95
C ASN A 151 -8.44 -10.25 22.55
N ILE A 152 -7.77 -9.16 22.93
CA ILE A 152 -8.16 -7.80 22.54
C ILE A 152 -7.94 -7.58 21.05
N ASN A 153 -6.74 -7.89 20.54
CA ASN A 153 -6.39 -7.58 19.15
C ASN A 153 -6.95 -8.59 18.15
N ALA A 154 -7.33 -9.80 18.56
CA ALA A 154 -7.98 -10.78 17.71
C ALA A 154 -9.34 -10.28 17.20
N GLY A 155 -10.08 -9.54 18.04
CA GLY A 155 -11.31 -8.86 17.62
C GLY A 155 -11.08 -7.65 16.70
N ILE A 156 -9.89 -7.06 16.73
CA ILE A 156 -9.49 -5.89 15.91
C ILE A 156 -8.66 -6.31 14.67
N VAL A 157 -8.32 -7.61 14.57
CA VAL A 157 -7.47 -8.19 13.52
C VAL A 157 -6.08 -7.52 13.46
N ASN A 158 -5.46 -7.32 14.62
CA ASN A 158 -4.06 -6.87 14.71
C ASN A 158 -3.20 -7.77 15.58
N ASN A 159 -1.88 -7.56 15.50
CA ASN A 159 -0.81 -8.32 16.12
C ASN A 159 -1.24 -9.22 17.30
N PRO A 160 -0.95 -10.53 17.21
CA PRO A 160 0.07 -11.15 16.34
C PRO A 160 -0.41 -11.50 14.92
N VAL A 161 0.35 -11.09 13.89
CA VAL A 161 0.07 -11.37 12.46
C VAL A 161 -0.19 -12.85 12.19
N ASN A 162 0.58 -13.73 12.83
CA ASN A 162 0.51 -15.18 12.66
C ASN A 162 -0.85 -15.78 13.05
N SER A 163 -1.66 -15.08 13.82
CA SER A 163 -3.01 -15.51 14.18
C SER A 163 -4.10 -14.64 13.57
N THR A 164 -3.84 -13.36 13.29
CA THR A 164 -4.85 -12.47 12.71
C THR A 164 -5.11 -12.68 11.24
N VAL A 165 -4.09 -13.05 10.46
CA VAL A 165 -4.30 -13.44 9.05
C VAL A 165 -5.22 -14.67 8.96
N PRO A 166 -5.01 -15.75 9.75
CA PRO A 166 -5.98 -16.84 9.86
C PRO A 166 -7.39 -16.39 10.30
N ILE A 167 -7.50 -15.51 11.31
CA ILE A 167 -8.80 -14.98 11.77
C ILE A 167 -9.54 -14.29 10.61
N ALA A 168 -8.87 -13.36 9.94
CA ALA A 168 -9.43 -12.61 8.81
C ALA A 168 -9.85 -13.54 7.66
N SER A 169 -9.01 -14.54 7.34
CA SER A 169 -9.32 -15.56 6.34
C SER A 169 -10.63 -16.28 6.66
N GLU A 170 -10.82 -16.75 7.90
CA GLU A 170 -12.04 -17.45 8.28
C GLU A 170 -13.28 -16.54 8.27
N VAL A 171 -13.14 -15.28 8.68
CA VAL A 171 -14.22 -14.28 8.59
C VAL A 171 -14.63 -14.05 7.13
N PHE A 172 -13.67 -13.87 6.23
CA PHE A 172 -13.97 -13.70 4.79
C PHE A 172 -14.56 -14.96 4.16
N LYS A 173 -14.14 -16.16 4.60
CA LYS A 173 -14.71 -17.42 4.10
C LYS A 173 -16.18 -17.53 4.49
N ARG A 174 -16.54 -17.17 5.73
CA ARG A 174 -17.93 -17.10 6.20
C ARG A 174 -18.76 -16.08 5.45
N ALA A 175 -18.16 -14.93 5.11
CA ALA A 175 -18.80 -13.90 4.31
C ALA A 175 -18.90 -14.24 2.81
N GLY A 176 -18.26 -15.33 2.35
CA GLY A 176 -18.24 -15.73 0.94
C GLY A 176 -17.38 -14.84 0.04
N THR A 177 -16.50 -14.01 0.62
CA THR A 177 -15.69 -13.00 -0.09
C THR A 177 -14.19 -13.26 -0.03
N TYR A 178 -13.78 -14.42 0.51
CA TYR A 178 -12.37 -14.76 0.68
C TYR A 178 -11.62 -14.92 -0.66
N ASP A 179 -10.52 -14.19 -0.77
CA ASP A 179 -9.56 -14.30 -1.85
C ASP A 179 -8.14 -14.36 -1.24
N GLU A 180 -7.50 -15.52 -1.37
CA GLU A 180 -6.15 -15.76 -0.86
C GLU A 180 -5.10 -14.81 -1.46
N LYS A 181 -5.36 -14.27 -2.65
CA LYS A 181 -4.47 -13.34 -3.35
C LYS A 181 -4.67 -11.91 -2.90
N LYS A 182 -5.58 -11.61 -1.97
CA LYS A 182 -5.84 -10.23 -1.53
C LYS A 182 -5.64 -10.02 -0.03
N LEU A 183 -5.33 -11.06 0.73
CA LEU A 183 -5.12 -10.99 2.17
C LEU A 183 -3.66 -11.28 2.53
N PHE A 184 -2.98 -10.29 3.13
CA PHE A 184 -1.57 -10.42 3.50
C PHE A 184 -1.28 -9.87 4.89
N GLY A 185 -0.41 -10.57 5.61
CA GLY A 185 0.21 -10.07 6.83
C GLY A 185 1.45 -9.24 6.50
N VAL A 186 1.52 -8.01 7.04
CA VAL A 186 2.71 -7.16 6.87
C VAL A 186 3.78 -7.56 7.88
N THR A 187 4.88 -8.05 7.35
CA THR A 187 6.02 -8.62 8.09
C THR A 187 7.36 -8.01 7.65
N THR A 188 7.30 -7.03 6.75
CA THR A 188 8.45 -6.28 6.23
C THR A 188 9.24 -5.57 7.34
N LEU A 189 8.63 -5.29 8.49
CA LEU A 189 9.32 -4.72 9.65
C LEU A 189 10.48 -5.59 10.12
N ASP A 190 10.31 -6.92 10.12
CA ASP A 190 11.36 -7.81 10.59
C ASP A 190 12.49 -7.92 9.56
N VAL A 191 12.19 -7.79 8.27
CA VAL A 191 13.21 -7.63 7.21
C VAL A 191 14.00 -6.33 7.43
N VAL A 192 13.33 -5.21 7.71
CA VAL A 192 14.01 -3.92 8.01
C VAL A 192 14.89 -4.03 9.25
N ARG A 193 14.42 -4.70 10.31
CA ARG A 193 15.21 -4.96 11.53
C ARG A 193 16.43 -5.82 11.25
N ALA A 194 16.25 -6.96 10.59
CA ALA A 194 17.33 -7.86 10.22
C ALA A 194 18.39 -7.14 9.37
N LYS A 195 17.96 -6.36 8.38
CA LYS A 195 18.87 -5.54 7.56
C LYS A 195 19.66 -4.55 8.40
N THR A 196 19.00 -3.86 9.31
CA THR A 196 19.65 -2.84 10.16
C THR A 196 20.68 -3.47 11.11
N PHE A 197 20.35 -4.58 11.75
CA PHE A 197 21.28 -5.29 12.64
C PHE A 197 22.49 -5.83 11.89
N TYR A 198 22.25 -6.44 10.73
CA TYR A 198 23.33 -6.96 9.90
C TYR A 198 24.23 -5.82 9.40
N ALA A 199 23.64 -4.77 8.85
CA ALA A 199 24.37 -3.60 8.36
C ALA A 199 25.23 -2.95 9.46
N GLY A 200 24.71 -2.84 10.68
CA GLY A 200 25.45 -2.34 11.83
C GLY A 200 26.66 -3.21 12.20
N LYS A 201 26.49 -4.55 12.15
CA LYS A 201 27.59 -5.49 12.42
C LYS A 201 28.64 -5.50 11.31
N ALA A 202 28.20 -5.47 10.05
CA ALA A 202 29.05 -5.50 8.87
C ALA A 202 29.62 -4.12 8.49
N LYS A 203 29.16 -3.04 9.13
CA LYS A 203 29.52 -1.64 8.85
C LYS A 203 29.27 -1.24 7.39
N VAL A 204 28.18 -1.74 6.81
CA VAL A 204 27.76 -1.42 5.43
C VAL A 204 26.49 -0.56 5.43
N PRO A 205 26.23 0.23 4.37
CA PRO A 205 24.98 0.96 4.25
C PRO A 205 23.77 0.03 4.15
N VAL A 206 22.72 0.31 4.93
CA VAL A 206 21.46 -0.48 4.90
C VAL A 206 20.83 -0.51 3.50
N ALA A 207 20.94 0.59 2.75
CA ALA A 207 20.38 0.72 1.41
C ALA A 207 20.97 -0.25 0.38
N GLY A 208 22.24 -0.66 0.55
CA GLY A 208 22.91 -1.62 -0.33
C GLY A 208 22.63 -3.08 0.03
N LEU A 209 21.91 -3.33 1.13
CA LEU A 209 21.68 -4.68 1.63
C LEU A 209 20.35 -5.23 1.11
N TYR A 210 20.45 -6.26 0.28
CA TYR A 210 19.32 -7.07 -0.14
C TYR A 210 19.38 -8.40 0.62
N ILE A 211 18.36 -8.69 1.42
CA ILE A 211 18.20 -10.03 1.99
C ILE A 211 17.58 -10.87 0.88
N TRP A 212 18.43 -11.46 0.05
CA TRP A 212 18.03 -12.47 -0.92
C TRP A 212 18.13 -13.85 -0.29
N THR A 213 17.09 -14.66 -0.47
CA THR A 213 17.17 -16.11 -0.29
C THR A 213 17.84 -16.70 -1.53
N GLY A 214 19.14 -16.46 -1.70
CA GLY A 214 19.86 -16.91 -2.90
C GLY A 214 21.25 -16.30 -3.05
N HIS A 215 22.22 -17.04 -2.52
CA HIS A 215 23.69 -16.91 -2.62
C HIS A 215 24.31 -15.56 -2.18
N ASP A 216 25.09 -15.70 -1.11
CA ASP A 216 25.85 -14.72 -0.32
C ASP A 216 25.05 -13.81 0.64
N LEU A 217 24.97 -14.36 1.87
CA LEU A 217 24.52 -13.81 3.15
C LEU A 217 23.02 -13.76 3.43
N SER A 218 22.53 -14.91 3.90
CA SER A 218 21.17 -15.17 4.32
C SER A 218 20.99 -14.94 5.84
N PHE A 219 20.04 -14.09 6.22
CA PHE A 219 19.41 -14.09 7.55
C PHE A 219 17.92 -14.33 7.37
N LEU A 220 17.42 -15.34 8.07
CA LEU A 220 16.03 -15.78 8.04
C LEU A 220 15.13 -14.85 8.87
N CYS A 221 14.12 -14.28 8.23
CA CYS A 221 12.87 -13.88 8.88
C CYS A 221 11.74 -14.29 7.94
N HIS A 222 10.74 -15.04 8.42
CA HIS A 222 9.78 -15.72 7.53
C HIS A 222 8.54 -14.88 7.23
N PRO A 223 8.52 -14.32 6.02
CA PRO A 223 7.41 -14.41 5.07
C PRO A 223 7.96 -14.86 3.71
N THR A 224 7.35 -15.87 3.09
CA THR A 224 7.71 -16.30 1.74
C THR A 224 7.67 -15.10 0.79
N GLN A 225 8.68 -14.94 -0.06
CA GLN A 225 8.72 -13.83 -1.00
C GLN A 225 7.51 -13.94 -1.95
N VAL A 226 6.91 -12.81 -2.30
CA VAL A 226 5.75 -12.81 -3.21
C VAL A 226 5.94 -11.76 -4.30
N ARG A 227 5.53 -12.09 -5.52
CA ARG A 227 5.34 -11.11 -6.59
C ARG A 227 3.94 -10.55 -6.49
N LEU A 228 3.84 -9.23 -6.31
CA LEU A 228 2.57 -8.50 -6.31
C LEU A 228 2.27 -7.99 -7.71
N GLY A 229 1.01 -8.18 -8.12
CA GLY A 229 0.44 -7.65 -9.35
C GLY A 229 -0.86 -6.89 -9.08
N LYS A 230 -1.58 -6.57 -10.16
CA LYS A 230 -2.81 -5.75 -10.09
C LYS A 230 -3.92 -6.39 -9.25
N ASN A 231 -3.94 -7.73 -9.18
CA ASN A 231 -4.94 -8.50 -8.45
C ASN A 231 -4.40 -9.08 -7.13
N GLY A 232 -3.32 -8.49 -6.61
CA GLY A 232 -2.64 -8.96 -5.40
C GLY A 232 -1.53 -9.97 -5.70
N VAL A 233 -1.42 -11.08 -4.97
CA VAL A 233 -0.28 -12.01 -5.17
C VAL A 233 -0.41 -12.81 -6.46
N GLU A 234 0.56 -12.62 -7.34
CA GLU A 234 0.69 -13.36 -8.61
C GLU A 234 1.52 -14.62 -8.47
N GLU A 235 2.57 -14.58 -7.65
CA GLU A 235 3.49 -15.68 -7.46
C GLU A 235 4.03 -15.69 -6.04
N VAL A 236 4.10 -16.88 -5.44
CA VAL A 236 4.75 -17.13 -4.15
C VAL A 236 6.11 -17.76 -4.45
N LEU A 237 7.16 -16.97 -4.29
CA LEU A 237 8.55 -17.36 -4.51
C LEU A 237 9.01 -18.17 -3.30
N GLY A 238 9.21 -19.48 -3.49
CA GLY A 238 9.67 -20.37 -2.44
C GLY A 238 10.97 -19.92 -1.77
N LEU A 239 11.34 -20.58 -0.67
CA LEU A 239 12.41 -20.15 0.24
C LEU A 239 13.84 -20.24 -0.33
N GLY A 240 14.01 -20.72 -1.56
CA GLY A 240 15.31 -20.96 -2.15
C GLY A 240 16.12 -22.03 -1.39
N PRO A 241 17.42 -22.13 -1.67
CA PRO A 241 18.31 -23.04 -0.95
C PRO A 241 18.57 -22.53 0.48
N LEU A 242 18.37 -23.40 1.46
CA LEU A 242 18.57 -23.12 2.89
C LEU A 242 19.84 -23.80 3.41
N SER A 243 20.58 -23.10 4.26
CA SER A 243 21.66 -23.70 5.07
C SER A 243 21.11 -24.63 6.15
N ASP A 244 21.94 -25.49 6.71
CA ASP A 244 21.50 -26.44 7.74
C ASP A 244 21.04 -25.74 9.02
N TYR A 245 21.67 -24.61 9.37
CA TYR A 245 21.23 -23.75 10.47
C TYR A 245 19.81 -23.19 10.23
N GLU A 246 19.52 -22.75 9.00
CA GLU A 246 18.20 -22.21 8.65
C GLU A 246 17.13 -23.29 8.58
N LYS A 247 17.48 -24.51 8.12
CA LYS A 247 16.57 -25.66 8.14
C LYS A 247 16.21 -26.02 9.58
N GLU A 248 17.18 -26.12 10.48
CA GLU A 248 16.94 -26.40 11.89
C GLU A 248 16.06 -25.32 12.54
N GLY A 249 16.38 -24.04 12.29
CA GLY A 249 15.55 -22.92 12.74
C GLY A 249 14.12 -23.00 12.22
N LEU A 250 13.94 -23.36 10.94
CA LEU A 250 12.62 -23.54 10.34
C LEU A 250 11.84 -24.70 10.97
N GLU A 251 12.47 -25.85 11.20
CA GLU A 251 11.82 -26.98 11.86
C GLU A 251 11.38 -26.63 13.30
N ASN A 252 12.20 -25.87 14.03
CA ASN A 252 11.86 -25.41 15.37
C ASN A 252 10.69 -24.40 15.40
N LEU A 253 10.52 -23.60 14.35
CA LEU A 253 9.46 -22.58 14.25
C LEU A 253 8.11 -23.14 13.79
N LYS A 254 8.09 -24.20 12.97
CA LYS A 254 6.86 -24.83 12.47
C LYS A 254 5.83 -25.15 13.57
N PRO A 255 6.17 -25.78 14.71
CA PRO A 255 5.17 -26.11 15.72
C PRO A 255 4.56 -24.88 16.37
N GLU A 256 5.36 -23.84 16.65
CA GLU A 256 4.88 -22.58 17.23
C GLU A 256 3.95 -21.83 16.26
N LEU A 257 4.33 -21.81 14.98
CA LEU A 257 3.51 -21.21 13.93
C LEU A 257 2.18 -21.96 13.76
N LYS A 258 2.21 -23.29 13.74
CA LYS A 258 1.00 -24.12 13.65
C LYS A 258 0.06 -23.85 14.82
N ALA A 259 0.58 -23.81 16.05
CA ALA A 259 -0.21 -23.49 17.23
C ALA A 259 -0.84 -22.08 17.14
N SER A 260 -0.10 -21.10 16.62
CA SER A 260 -0.60 -19.73 16.42
C SER A 260 -1.72 -19.66 15.39
N ILE A 261 -1.61 -20.42 14.30
CA ILE A 261 -2.63 -20.51 13.25
C ILE A 261 -3.90 -21.16 13.79
N GLU A 262 -3.76 -22.30 14.47
CA GLU A 262 -4.88 -23.04 15.06
C GLU A 262 -5.63 -22.19 16.10
N LYS A 263 -4.90 -21.43 16.93
CA LYS A 263 -5.49 -20.47 17.87
C LYS A 263 -6.34 -19.42 17.16
N GLY A 264 -5.85 -18.87 16.05
CA GLY A 264 -6.58 -17.89 15.25
C GLY A 264 -7.84 -18.48 14.60
N ILE A 265 -7.73 -19.64 13.96
CA ILE A 265 -8.87 -20.34 13.34
C ILE A 265 -9.93 -20.67 14.39
N ARG A 266 -9.52 -21.14 15.57
CA ARG A 266 -10.43 -21.46 16.66
C ARG A 266 -11.16 -20.21 17.16
N PHE A 267 -10.44 -19.12 17.40
CA PHE A 267 -11.04 -17.86 17.82
C PHE A 267 -12.11 -17.38 16.83
N ALA A 268 -11.80 -17.41 15.53
CA ALA A 268 -12.73 -17.04 14.47
C ALA A 268 -13.90 -18.02 14.33
N LYS A 269 -13.77 -19.26 14.81
CA LYS A 269 -14.86 -20.24 14.81
C LYS A 269 -15.83 -20.04 15.97
N ASP A 270 -15.28 -19.72 17.13
CA ASP A 270 -15.99 -19.61 18.40
C ASP A 270 -16.73 -18.26 18.57
N ASN A 271 -16.43 -17.26 17.71
CA ASN A 271 -17.07 -15.95 17.64
C ASN A 271 -17.65 -15.71 16.24
#